data_AF-A0A929SUQ2-F1
#
_entry.id   AF-A0A929SUQ2-F1
#
_cell.length_a   1.000
_cell.length_b   1.000
_cell.length_c   1.000
_cell.angle_alpha   90.00
_cell.angle_beta   90.00
_cell.angle_gamma   90.00
#
_symmetry.space_group_name_H-M   'P 1'
#
loop_
_entity.id
_entity.type
_entity.pdbx_description
1 polymer ?
#
loop_
_entity_poly.entity_id
_entity_poly.type
_entity_poly.pdbx_seq_one_letter_code
_entity_poly.pdbx_strand_id
1 'polypeptide(L)'
;MSFRKLYESNWFTARYEIKDGKIYSKSINENIISKEEFEKIFRDKITSSGQTTVSPSINPINNENTILSGVGEPGGEITVNILGIEYKTLVASDGKWNVSIPKQQQGTKIIAIQKSKGKIESTEVSVMVLTAQIEKPTINTAYSTEEEVSGTGIPGSAIEVEFLSKKYTTNVNSDSKWKLELDDEILENDIIKAKQKKAGKVDSDYEATTVLAETSEIREKNATIIKIYVPSKEKFQINLPRYDYNRYITKENDLEIDWGDGNKQNKILSEGSNYYLSHQYEPGIYTLKFYGYINMSFNDPSRGTYLFENQWDQTSSMNYTWIKDPKIVYDILQFGRAPLQNFYGTKNILDVPKKKKMKLNFSEGKFETLPNNLLKTYVGTEAPKFINCKELKTLPDDLFKNAPQISEFWSVFFGCTKLQTIPESLFEKNVEANNFGKMFSGCVGLQTIPEGLFKNNSRANTYITFARCTGLTYIPLNILNSIRESNRKGTFFGCTNASNYNSIPAAWKNK
;
A
#
# COMPACT_ATOMS: atom_id res chain seq x y z
N MET A 1 45.91 48.73 4.27
CA MET A 1 46.70 48.54 5.51
C MET A 1 45.91 47.61 6.44
N SER A 2 46.46 46.49 6.92
CA SER A 2 45.80 45.67 7.96
C SER A 2 46.11 46.22 9.35
N PHE A 3 45.29 45.94 10.37
CA PHE A 3 45.59 46.39 11.74
C PHE A 3 46.93 45.86 12.24
N ARG A 4 47.28 44.63 11.87
CA ARG A 4 48.62 44.07 12.10
C ARG A 4 49.72 44.99 11.55
N LYS A 5 49.63 45.40 10.28
CA LYS A 5 50.60 46.33 9.68
C LYS A 5 50.55 47.73 10.29
N LEU A 6 49.37 48.20 10.74
CA LEU A 6 49.24 49.47 11.45
C LEU A 6 50.02 49.42 12.78
N TYR A 7 49.85 48.35 13.55
CA TYR A 7 50.51 48.17 14.85
C TYR A 7 52.02 47.94 14.73
N GLU A 8 52.46 47.36 13.63
CA GLU A 8 53.88 47.21 13.31
C GLU A 8 54.48 48.50 12.69
N SER A 9 53.67 49.50 12.33
CA SER A 9 54.16 50.71 11.66
C SER A 9 54.97 51.61 12.61
N ASN A 10 56.04 52.22 12.09
CA ASN A 10 56.84 53.19 12.83
C ASN A 10 56.01 54.34 13.42
N TRP A 11 54.92 54.74 12.74
CA TRP A 11 54.03 55.77 13.26
C TRP A 11 53.35 55.34 14.56
N PHE A 12 52.87 54.08 14.61
CA PHE A 12 52.20 53.52 15.78
C PHE A 12 53.20 53.17 16.87
N THR A 13 54.23 52.38 16.58
CA THR A 13 55.20 51.88 17.58
C THR A 13 56.00 52.99 18.26
N ALA A 14 56.20 54.13 17.59
CA ALA A 14 56.85 55.30 18.18
C ALA A 14 55.99 56.01 19.24
N ARG A 15 54.65 55.89 19.19
CA ARG A 15 53.72 56.67 20.01
C ARG A 15 52.87 55.81 20.95
N TYR A 16 52.60 54.58 20.54
CA TYR A 16 51.66 53.67 21.16
C TYR A 16 52.25 52.27 21.27
N GLU A 17 51.71 51.51 22.19
CA GLU A 17 51.92 50.07 22.30
C GLU A 17 50.63 49.40 22.80
N ILE A 18 50.52 48.09 22.61
CA ILE A 18 49.35 47.34 23.07
C ILE A 18 49.72 46.65 24.38
N LYS A 19 49.05 47.02 25.47
CA LYS A 19 49.18 46.40 26.79
C LYS A 19 47.82 45.91 27.26
N ASP A 20 47.73 44.64 27.62
CA ASP A 20 46.50 44.03 28.18
C ASP A 20 45.23 44.32 27.36
N GLY A 21 45.34 44.28 26.02
CA GLY A 21 44.22 44.54 25.11
C GLY A 21 43.81 46.02 24.97
N LYS A 22 44.58 46.96 25.52
CA LYS A 22 44.36 48.41 25.41
C LYS A 22 45.48 49.09 24.63
N ILE A 23 45.15 50.22 24.00
CA ILE A 23 46.13 51.11 23.39
C ILE A 23 46.74 51.96 24.51
N TYR A 24 48.02 51.77 24.76
CA TYR A 24 48.80 52.52 25.72
C TYR A 24 49.56 53.65 25.02
N SER A 25 49.43 54.87 25.51
CA SER A 25 50.13 56.04 24.97
C SER A 25 51.44 56.29 25.70
N LYS A 26 52.57 56.26 24.98
CA LYS A 26 53.91 56.44 25.56
C LYS A 26 54.18 57.87 26.03
N SER A 27 53.51 58.86 25.43
CA SER A 27 53.73 60.28 25.75
C SER A 27 53.07 60.72 27.05
N ILE A 28 51.97 60.06 27.44
CA ILE A 28 51.22 60.37 28.67
C ILE A 28 51.19 59.22 29.67
N ASN A 29 51.87 58.11 29.35
CA ASN A 29 52.09 56.96 30.22
C ASN A 29 50.78 56.27 30.71
N GLU A 30 49.71 56.31 29.91
CA GLU A 30 48.37 55.82 30.26
C GLU A 30 47.72 54.97 29.16
N ASN A 31 46.78 54.10 29.58
CA ASN A 31 45.88 53.38 28.68
C ASN A 31 44.76 54.32 28.23
N ILE A 32 44.72 54.63 26.93
CA ILE A 32 43.82 55.67 26.40
C ILE A 32 42.50 55.12 25.88
N ILE A 33 42.48 53.89 25.37
CA ILE A 33 41.28 53.27 24.80
C ILE A 33 41.47 51.76 24.68
N SER A 34 40.38 50.99 24.61
CA SER A 34 40.50 49.57 24.26
C SER A 34 41.00 49.41 22.83
N LYS A 35 41.69 48.30 22.54
CA LYS A 35 42.13 47.98 21.18
C LYS A 35 40.93 47.93 20.23
N GLU A 36 39.83 47.31 20.66
CA GLU A 36 38.59 47.17 19.88
C GLU A 36 37.99 48.53 19.52
N GLU A 37 37.93 49.45 20.46
CA GLU A 37 37.34 50.77 20.25
C GLU A 37 38.27 51.69 19.43
N PHE A 38 39.60 51.53 19.56
CA PHE A 38 40.55 52.15 18.62
C PHE A 38 40.39 51.64 17.19
N GLU A 39 40.30 50.33 17.01
CA GLU A 39 40.08 49.73 15.70
C GLU A 39 38.77 50.23 15.09
N LYS A 40 37.71 50.35 15.90
CA LYS A 40 36.44 50.93 15.47
C LYS A 40 36.57 52.37 15.02
N ILE A 41 37.12 53.27 15.85
CA ILE A 41 37.31 54.70 15.50
C ILE A 41 38.19 54.86 14.26
N PHE A 42 39.26 54.07 14.15
CA PHE A 42 40.15 54.09 13.00
C PHE A 42 39.43 53.62 11.73
N ARG A 43 38.61 52.57 11.81
CA ARG A 43 37.74 52.14 10.70
C ARG A 43 36.74 53.23 10.33
N ASP A 44 36.08 53.87 11.29
CA ASP A 44 35.08 54.93 11.02
C ASP A 44 35.71 56.12 10.27
N LYS A 45 36.94 56.50 10.66
CA LYS A 45 37.71 57.57 10.01
C LYS A 45 38.19 57.20 8.60
N ILE A 46 38.53 55.94 8.34
CA ILE A 46 38.93 55.49 7.00
C ILE A 46 37.69 55.28 6.11
N THR A 47 36.59 54.77 6.67
CA THR A 47 35.32 54.54 5.95
C THR A 47 34.77 55.87 5.42
N SER A 48 34.81 56.93 6.22
CA SER A 48 34.41 58.28 5.78
C SER A 48 35.30 58.89 4.68
N SER A 49 36.47 58.30 4.40
CA SER A 49 37.37 58.68 3.30
C SER A 49 37.25 57.79 2.04
N GLY A 50 36.34 56.80 2.03
CA GLY A 50 36.14 55.89 0.91
C GLY A 50 37.26 54.85 0.69
N GLN A 51 38.15 54.68 1.66
CA GLN A 51 39.33 53.81 1.57
C GLN A 51 39.12 52.38 2.14
N THR A 52 37.87 52.00 2.42
CA THR A 52 37.49 50.64 2.87
C THR A 52 37.03 49.77 1.70
N THR A 53 37.45 48.51 1.71
CA THR A 53 36.94 47.50 0.76
C THR A 53 35.52 47.11 1.14
N VAL A 54 34.63 46.99 0.16
CA VAL A 54 33.26 46.49 0.37
C VAL A 54 33.34 45.01 0.78
N SER A 55 32.58 44.61 1.80
CA SER A 55 32.54 43.21 2.23
C SER A 55 31.94 42.32 1.14
N PRO A 56 32.51 41.13 0.89
CA PRO A 56 31.96 40.22 -0.09
C PRO A 56 30.65 39.61 0.42
N SER A 57 29.88 38.99 -0.46
CA SER A 57 28.84 38.04 -0.10
C SER A 57 29.33 36.62 -0.30
N ILE A 58 28.81 35.67 0.47
CA ILE A 58 29.03 34.24 0.27
C ILE A 58 27.69 33.60 -0.03
N ASN A 59 27.59 32.84 -1.13
CA ASN A 59 26.39 32.07 -1.43
C ASN A 59 26.21 30.91 -0.43
N PRO A 60 24.97 30.51 -0.10
CA PRO A 60 24.71 29.35 0.74
C PRO A 60 25.42 28.09 0.22
N ILE A 61 25.90 27.26 1.15
CA ILE A 61 26.69 26.07 0.85
C ILE A 61 26.27 24.89 1.74
N ASN A 62 26.40 23.67 1.23
CA ASN A 62 26.16 22.43 1.96
C ASN A 62 27.38 21.49 1.96
N ASN A 63 27.27 20.40 2.71
CA ASN A 63 28.34 19.42 2.93
C ASN A 63 28.74 18.58 1.69
N GLU A 64 28.10 18.77 0.54
CA GLU A 64 28.48 18.13 -0.73
C GLU A 64 29.22 19.08 -1.69
N ASN A 65 29.19 20.38 -1.43
CA ASN A 65 29.83 21.36 -2.31
C ASN A 65 31.36 21.34 -2.19
N THR A 66 32.04 21.53 -3.32
CA THR A 66 33.51 21.65 -3.44
C THR A 66 33.94 22.99 -4.02
N ILE A 67 33.00 23.91 -4.22
CA ILE A 67 33.24 25.25 -4.74
C ILE A 67 32.44 26.21 -3.86
N LEU A 68 33.13 27.21 -3.32
CA LEU A 68 32.50 28.35 -2.68
C LEU A 68 32.39 29.48 -3.70
N SER A 69 31.27 30.21 -3.68
CA SER A 69 31.05 31.32 -4.60
C SER A 69 30.37 32.49 -3.90
N GLY A 70 30.40 33.65 -4.55
CA GLY A 70 29.77 34.85 -4.03
C GLY A 70 29.95 36.04 -4.96
N VAL A 71 29.62 37.22 -4.43
CA VAL A 71 29.80 38.51 -5.11
C VAL A 71 30.76 39.37 -4.31
N GLY A 72 31.53 40.23 -4.98
CA GLY A 72 32.45 41.18 -4.35
C GLY A 72 32.78 42.36 -5.25
N GLU A 73 33.62 43.26 -4.77
CA GLU A 73 34.15 44.39 -5.57
C GLU A 73 35.10 43.87 -6.68
N PRO A 74 34.85 44.15 -7.98
CA PRO A 74 35.68 43.65 -9.08
C PRO A 74 37.18 43.94 -8.91
N GLY A 75 38.03 42.94 -9.22
CA GLY A 75 39.49 43.04 -9.12
C GLY A 75 40.05 42.97 -7.70
N GLY A 76 39.22 42.90 -6.65
CA GLY A 76 39.69 42.65 -5.29
C GLY A 76 40.04 41.17 -5.05
N GLU A 77 40.91 40.91 -4.08
CA GLU A 77 41.28 39.57 -3.63
C GLU A 77 40.34 39.12 -2.52
N ILE A 78 39.74 37.93 -2.67
CA ILE A 78 38.97 37.25 -1.64
C ILE A 78 39.90 36.29 -0.90
N THR A 79 39.90 36.37 0.43
CA THR A 79 40.53 35.36 1.31
C THR A 79 39.44 34.67 2.11
N VAL A 80 39.27 33.37 1.87
CA VAL A 80 38.35 32.49 2.59
C VAL A 80 39.12 31.71 3.63
N ASN A 81 38.69 31.74 4.89
CA ASN A 81 39.24 30.96 5.98
C ASN A 81 38.28 29.85 6.38
N ILE A 82 38.78 28.61 6.38
CA ILE A 82 38.07 27.42 6.84
C ILE A 82 38.96 26.70 7.84
N LEU A 83 38.58 26.70 9.13
CA LEU A 83 39.33 26.05 10.20
C LEU A 83 40.83 26.42 10.22
N GLY A 84 41.17 27.68 9.91
CA GLY A 84 42.55 28.18 9.88
C GLY A 84 43.27 28.02 8.54
N ILE A 85 42.70 27.31 7.56
CA ILE A 85 43.25 27.18 6.20
C ILE A 85 42.71 28.29 5.32
N GLU A 86 43.60 29.00 4.63
CA GLU A 86 43.24 30.08 3.70
C GLU A 86 43.14 29.57 2.25
N TYR A 87 42.07 29.98 1.57
CA TYR A 87 41.86 29.81 0.14
C TYR A 87 41.67 31.19 -0.49
N LYS A 88 42.35 31.45 -1.61
CA LYS A 88 42.35 32.78 -2.24
C LYS A 88 41.86 32.72 -3.67
N THR A 89 41.17 33.78 -4.08
CA THR A 89 40.71 33.99 -5.45
C THR A 89 40.55 35.48 -5.73
N LEU A 90 40.39 35.84 -7.00
CA LEU A 90 40.10 37.22 -7.41
C LEU A 90 38.62 37.36 -7.78
N VAL A 91 38.04 38.52 -7.51
CA VAL A 91 36.73 38.88 -8.02
C VAL A 91 36.85 39.27 -9.50
N ALA A 92 36.09 38.61 -10.36
CA ALA A 92 36.07 38.88 -11.79
C ALA A 92 35.44 40.24 -12.10
N SER A 93 35.55 40.67 -13.36
CA SER A 93 35.01 41.96 -13.83
C SER A 93 33.49 42.07 -13.71
N ASP A 94 32.77 40.94 -13.68
CA ASP A 94 31.32 40.87 -13.46
C ASP A 94 30.92 40.89 -11.98
N GLY A 95 31.89 41.04 -11.07
CA GLY A 95 31.69 41.06 -9.62
C GLY A 95 31.54 39.69 -8.98
N LYS A 96 31.63 38.59 -9.72
CA LYS A 96 31.51 37.23 -9.17
C LYS A 96 32.88 36.67 -8.82
N TRP A 97 32.90 35.81 -7.81
CA TRP A 97 34.08 35.03 -7.47
C TRP A 97 33.71 33.59 -7.16
N ASN A 98 34.65 32.68 -7.36
CA ASN A 98 34.58 31.31 -6.89
C ASN A 98 35.97 30.81 -6.48
N VAL A 99 35.99 29.85 -5.56
CA VAL A 99 37.21 29.19 -5.10
C VAL A 99 36.92 27.72 -4.80
N SER A 100 37.81 26.84 -5.22
CA SER A 100 37.70 25.41 -4.92
C SER A 100 38.06 25.15 -3.47
N ILE A 101 37.24 24.38 -2.77
CA ILE A 101 37.42 23.98 -1.37
C ILE A 101 37.13 22.49 -1.21
N PRO A 102 37.73 21.79 -0.24
CA PRO A 102 37.31 20.43 0.09
C PRO A 102 35.89 20.43 0.67
N LYS A 103 35.18 19.30 0.57
CA LYS A 103 33.87 19.13 1.24
C LYS A 103 34.02 19.38 2.74
N GLN A 104 33.04 20.08 3.30
CA GLN A 104 33.05 20.48 4.71
C GLN A 104 31.99 19.71 5.50
N GLN A 105 32.23 19.51 6.79
CA GLN A 105 31.22 18.94 7.69
C GLN A 105 30.09 19.95 7.93
N GLN A 106 28.87 19.45 8.12
CA GLN A 106 27.72 20.27 8.53
C GLN A 106 28.08 21.11 9.77
N GLY A 107 27.67 22.38 9.77
CA GLY A 107 27.90 23.29 10.89
C GLY A 107 29.29 23.93 10.90
N THR A 108 30.13 23.66 9.89
CA THR A 108 31.42 24.36 9.77
C THR A 108 31.16 25.82 9.40
N LYS A 109 31.73 26.76 10.16
CA LYS A 109 31.68 28.20 9.88
C LYS A 109 32.79 28.54 8.88
N ILE A 110 32.41 29.08 7.73
CA ILE A 110 33.33 29.59 6.70
C ILE A 110 33.33 31.12 6.81
N ILE A 111 34.51 31.73 6.84
CA ILE A 111 34.68 33.18 6.94
C ILE A 111 35.34 33.69 5.66
N ALA A 112 34.88 34.81 5.12
CA ALA A 112 35.52 35.48 3.99
C ALA A 112 35.74 36.96 4.26
N ILE A 113 36.86 37.47 3.75
CA ILE A 113 37.18 38.90 3.68
C ILE A 113 37.59 39.25 2.25
N GLN A 114 37.40 40.52 1.88
CA GLN A 114 37.86 41.06 0.61
C GLN A 114 38.88 42.18 0.82
N LYS A 115 39.85 42.26 -0.09
CA LYS A 115 40.84 43.33 -0.16
C LYS A 115 40.99 43.89 -1.56
N SER A 116 40.58 45.14 -1.74
CA SER A 116 40.78 45.90 -2.97
C SER A 116 42.12 46.64 -2.96
N LYS A 117 42.72 46.83 -4.14
CA LYS A 117 44.03 47.48 -4.27
C LYS A 117 43.99 48.89 -3.68
N GLY A 118 44.93 49.21 -2.79
CA GLY A 118 45.04 50.52 -2.14
C GLY A 118 44.05 50.78 -0.99
N LYS A 119 43.12 49.85 -0.71
CA LYS A 119 42.14 49.96 0.38
C LYS A 119 42.53 49.12 1.61
N ILE A 120 41.87 49.35 2.74
CA ILE A 120 41.93 48.42 3.88
C ILE A 120 40.97 47.24 3.66
N GLU A 121 41.26 46.10 4.29
CA GLU A 121 40.41 44.90 4.23
C GLU A 121 38.99 45.18 4.74
N SER A 122 38.02 44.50 4.14
CA SER A 122 36.61 44.56 4.54
C SER A 122 36.40 44.05 5.97
N THR A 123 35.18 44.21 6.49
CA THR A 123 34.75 43.39 7.63
C THR A 123 34.57 41.93 7.18
N GLU A 124 34.63 41.01 8.14
CA GLU A 124 34.39 39.59 7.86
C GLU A 124 32.91 39.31 7.62
N VAL A 125 32.65 38.40 6.69
CA VAL A 125 31.34 37.77 6.49
C VAL A 125 31.48 36.28 6.71
N SER A 126 30.40 35.63 7.15
CA SER A 126 30.43 34.19 7.38
C SER A 126 29.18 33.47 6.90
N VAL A 127 29.36 32.22 6.50
CA VAL A 127 28.28 31.28 6.18
C VAL A 127 28.48 29.98 6.94
N MET A 128 27.39 29.31 7.31
CA MET A 128 27.43 27.98 7.93
C MET A 128 27.18 26.91 6.86
N VAL A 129 27.96 25.84 6.88
CA VAL A 129 27.77 24.69 5.99
C VAL A 129 26.50 23.93 6.39
N LEU A 130 25.52 23.87 5.48
CA LEU A 130 24.25 23.18 5.70
C LEU A 130 24.34 21.69 5.35
N THR A 131 23.33 20.92 5.74
CA THR A 131 23.16 19.55 5.25
C THR A 131 22.58 19.58 3.84
N ALA A 132 23.13 18.76 2.94
CA ALA A 132 22.58 18.62 1.60
C ALA A 132 21.15 18.06 1.64
N GLN A 133 20.25 18.74 0.92
CA GLN A 133 18.90 18.28 0.65
C GLN A 133 18.93 17.31 -0.53
N ILE A 134 18.16 16.23 -0.45
CA ILE A 134 18.02 15.28 -1.56
C ILE A 134 16.92 15.73 -2.53
N GLU A 135 17.09 15.36 -3.80
CA GLU A 135 16.09 15.59 -4.85
C GLU A 135 14.73 14.98 -4.48
N LYS A 136 13.64 15.54 -5.00
CA LYS A 136 12.30 14.96 -4.88
C LYS A 136 12.20 13.61 -5.60
N PRO A 137 11.36 12.68 -5.13
CA PRO A 137 11.04 11.49 -5.92
C PRO A 137 10.20 11.88 -7.14
N THR A 138 10.06 10.97 -8.11
CA THR A 138 9.02 11.10 -9.13
C THR A 138 7.79 10.31 -8.70
N ILE A 139 6.62 10.74 -9.19
CA ILE A 139 5.38 9.96 -9.11
C ILE A 139 4.97 9.68 -10.55
N ASN A 140 4.75 8.41 -10.90
CA ASN A 140 4.21 8.03 -12.20
C ASN A 140 2.77 8.56 -12.32
N THR A 141 2.29 8.72 -13.55
CA THR A 141 0.88 9.07 -13.79
C THR A 141 0.00 8.04 -13.10
N ALA A 142 -0.89 8.53 -12.25
CA ALA A 142 -1.91 7.74 -11.57
C ALA A 142 -3.26 8.00 -12.24
N TYR A 143 -4.01 6.94 -12.46
CA TYR A 143 -5.36 7.00 -13.00
C TYR A 143 -6.37 6.73 -11.91
N SER A 144 -7.55 7.34 -12.06
CA SER A 144 -8.67 7.07 -11.19
C SER A 144 -8.89 5.57 -11.20
N THR A 145 -9.33 5.07 -10.05
CA THR A 145 -9.59 3.68 -9.79
C THR A 145 -8.32 2.83 -9.50
N GLU A 146 -7.09 3.17 -9.88
CA GLU A 146 -5.91 2.36 -9.50
C GLU A 146 -5.82 2.11 -7.97
N GLU A 147 -5.31 0.93 -7.56
CA GLU A 147 -5.17 0.57 -6.13
C GLU A 147 -3.73 0.78 -5.61
N GLU A 148 -2.83 1.19 -6.50
CA GLU A 148 -1.40 1.34 -6.24
C GLU A 148 -0.87 2.60 -6.91
N VAL A 149 0.06 3.25 -6.24
CA VAL A 149 0.87 4.33 -6.80
C VAL A 149 2.32 3.91 -6.91
N SER A 150 3.03 4.49 -7.87
CA SER A 150 4.42 4.15 -8.15
C SER A 150 5.21 5.35 -8.61
N GLY A 151 6.53 5.20 -8.63
CA GLY A 151 7.43 6.23 -9.11
C GLY A 151 8.89 5.80 -9.03
N THR A 152 9.78 6.77 -9.11
CA THR A 152 11.23 6.56 -8.96
C THR A 152 11.81 7.42 -7.83
N GLY A 153 12.96 7.01 -7.31
CA GLY A 153 13.64 7.72 -6.24
C GLY A 153 15.08 7.23 -6.04
N ILE A 154 15.71 7.64 -4.96
CA ILE A 154 17.08 7.22 -4.63
C ILE A 154 17.06 5.81 -4.01
N PRO A 155 17.77 4.80 -4.54
CA PRO A 155 17.78 3.46 -3.97
C PRO A 155 18.08 3.43 -2.47
N GLY A 156 17.27 2.66 -1.73
CA GLY A 156 17.34 2.52 -0.28
C GLY A 156 16.82 3.73 0.52
N SER A 157 16.30 4.78 -0.12
CA SER A 157 15.57 5.84 0.58
C SER A 157 14.16 5.39 0.95
N ALA A 158 13.60 6.00 2.00
CA ALA A 158 12.19 5.83 2.34
C ALA A 158 11.35 6.87 1.57
N ILE A 159 10.19 6.47 1.07
CA ILE A 159 9.17 7.35 0.48
C ILE A 159 8.04 7.52 1.49
N GLU A 160 7.66 8.77 1.77
CA GLU A 160 6.44 9.13 2.49
C GLU A 160 5.42 9.67 1.47
N VAL A 161 4.32 8.94 1.28
CA VAL A 161 3.20 9.35 0.42
C VAL A 161 2.07 9.90 1.30
N GLU A 162 1.53 11.05 0.91
CA GLU A 162 0.36 11.67 1.53
C GLU A 162 -0.82 11.62 0.55
N PHE A 163 -1.90 10.97 0.97
CA PHE A 163 -3.14 10.81 0.20
C PHE A 163 -4.34 10.92 1.14
N LEU A 164 -5.31 11.78 0.81
CA LEU A 164 -6.50 12.07 1.64
C LEU A 164 -6.17 12.35 3.12
N SER A 165 -5.11 13.12 3.37
CA SER A 165 -4.58 13.44 4.71
C SER A 165 -4.03 12.23 5.50
N LYS A 166 -3.97 11.04 4.90
CA LYS A 166 -3.28 9.87 5.46
C LYS A 166 -1.85 9.79 4.94
N LYS A 167 -0.97 9.24 5.77
CA LYS A 167 0.44 9.02 5.44
C LYS A 167 0.72 7.54 5.28
N TYR A 168 1.40 7.22 4.20
CA TYR A 168 1.83 5.88 3.84
C TYR A 168 3.34 5.89 3.62
N THR A 169 3.99 4.75 3.84
CA THR A 169 5.45 4.65 3.68
C THR A 169 5.84 3.41 2.90
N THR A 170 6.79 3.56 1.99
CA THR A 170 7.45 2.45 1.29
C THR A 170 8.95 2.76 1.14
N ASN A 171 9.73 1.85 0.57
CA ASN A 171 11.14 2.07 0.27
C ASN A 171 11.39 2.03 -1.24
N VAL A 172 12.42 2.75 -1.68
CA VAL A 172 12.91 2.66 -3.06
C VAL A 172 13.78 1.41 -3.20
N ASN A 173 13.43 0.58 -4.17
CA ASN A 173 14.15 -0.65 -4.51
C ASN A 173 15.53 -0.35 -5.13
N SER A 174 16.34 -1.39 -5.31
CA SER A 174 17.67 -1.28 -5.92
C SER A 174 17.64 -0.84 -7.40
N ASP A 175 16.51 -1.02 -8.09
CA ASP A 175 16.28 -0.56 -9.47
C ASP A 175 15.76 0.88 -9.56
N SER A 176 15.84 1.63 -8.45
CA SER A 176 15.37 3.02 -8.32
C SER A 176 13.85 3.19 -8.44
N LYS A 177 13.06 2.12 -8.38
CA LYS A 177 11.59 2.18 -8.42
C LYS A 177 10.99 1.98 -7.04
N TRP A 178 9.82 2.56 -6.83
CA TRP A 178 9.00 2.30 -5.65
C TRP A 178 7.55 2.08 -6.06
N LYS A 179 6.83 1.32 -5.24
CA LYS A 179 5.41 1.02 -5.39
C LYS A 179 4.77 0.96 -4.02
N LEU A 180 3.52 1.38 -3.93
CA LEU A 180 2.77 1.45 -2.68
C LEU A 180 1.28 1.19 -2.96
N GLU A 181 0.69 0.23 -2.25
CA GLU A 181 -0.76 0.00 -2.21
C GLU A 181 -1.42 1.07 -1.31
N LEU A 182 -2.57 1.59 -1.76
CA LEU A 182 -3.39 2.52 -0.99
C LEU A 182 -4.68 1.83 -0.52
N ASP A 183 -5.07 2.06 0.73
CA ASP A 183 -6.28 1.44 1.31
C ASP A 183 -7.58 2.18 0.93
N ASP A 184 -7.47 3.45 0.53
CA ASP A 184 -8.58 4.28 0.09
C ASP A 184 -8.68 4.29 -1.44
N GLU A 185 -9.90 4.43 -1.95
CA GLU A 185 -10.17 4.52 -3.38
C GLU A 185 -9.57 5.80 -3.97
N ILE A 186 -8.87 5.68 -5.10
CA ILE A 186 -8.32 6.80 -5.85
C ILE A 186 -9.36 7.31 -6.84
N LEU A 187 -9.75 8.58 -6.72
CA LEU A 187 -10.73 9.22 -7.59
C LEU A 187 -10.05 10.20 -8.56
N GLU A 188 -10.76 10.53 -9.65
CA GLU A 188 -10.28 11.56 -10.58
C GLU A 188 -10.14 12.91 -9.86
N ASN A 189 -9.10 13.67 -10.20
CA ASN A 189 -8.73 14.95 -9.60
C ASN A 189 -8.22 14.88 -8.15
N ASP A 190 -8.11 13.69 -7.56
CA ASP A 190 -7.38 13.54 -6.30
C ASP A 190 -5.92 13.97 -6.45
N ILE A 191 -5.33 14.46 -5.35
CA ILE A 191 -3.94 14.88 -5.30
C ILE A 191 -3.15 13.89 -4.46
N ILE A 192 -2.07 13.35 -5.04
CA ILE A 192 -1.14 12.45 -4.38
C ILE A 192 0.19 13.18 -4.25
N LYS A 193 0.72 13.26 -3.03
CA LYS A 193 2.00 13.89 -2.75
C LYS A 193 3.00 12.86 -2.25
N ALA A 194 4.26 12.97 -2.65
CA ALA A 194 5.33 12.09 -2.18
C ALA A 194 6.60 12.88 -1.89
N LYS A 195 7.27 12.59 -0.78
CA LYS A 195 8.64 13.04 -0.52
C LYS A 195 9.51 11.86 -0.15
N GLN A 196 10.82 12.00 -0.32
CA GLN A 196 11.77 10.96 0.05
C GLN A 196 12.68 11.39 1.19
N LYS A 197 13.10 10.41 2.00
CA LYS A 197 13.95 10.58 3.19
C LYS A 197 15.17 9.67 3.10
N LYS A 198 16.34 10.21 3.43
CA LYS A 198 17.59 9.46 3.49
C LYS A 198 18.39 9.88 4.71
N ALA A 199 18.89 8.90 5.46
CA ALA A 199 19.66 9.15 6.68
C ALA A 199 20.85 10.09 6.42
N GLY A 200 21.04 11.08 7.29
CA GLY A 200 22.12 12.07 7.17
C GLY A 200 21.91 13.15 6.10
N LYS A 201 20.72 13.25 5.50
CA LYS A 201 20.33 14.28 4.54
C LYS A 201 19.09 15.03 5.00
N VAL A 202 18.86 16.22 4.47
CA VAL A 202 17.55 16.89 4.59
C VAL A 202 16.57 16.19 3.65
N ASP A 203 15.37 15.91 4.14
CA ASP A 203 14.26 15.37 3.34
C ASP A 203 14.05 16.19 2.06
N SER A 204 13.62 15.53 0.98
CA SER A 204 13.19 16.27 -0.20
C SER A 204 11.95 17.10 0.09
N ASP A 205 11.70 18.10 -0.74
CA ASP A 205 10.36 18.68 -0.86
C ASP A 205 9.37 17.62 -1.38
N TYR A 206 8.07 17.93 -1.28
CA TYR A 206 7.04 17.09 -1.88
C TYR A 206 7.00 17.27 -3.39
N GLU A 207 6.96 16.14 -4.11
CA GLU A 207 6.37 16.08 -5.43
C GLU A 207 4.86 15.85 -5.31
N ALA A 208 4.08 16.41 -6.24
CA ALA A 208 2.63 16.21 -6.30
C ALA A 208 2.21 15.81 -7.72
N THR A 209 1.22 14.94 -7.81
CA THR A 209 0.54 14.62 -9.06
C THR A 209 -0.98 14.68 -8.85
N THR A 210 -1.69 15.03 -9.91
CA THR A 210 -3.16 14.99 -9.96
C THR A 210 -3.58 13.73 -10.69
N VAL A 211 -4.50 12.97 -10.10
CA VAL A 211 -5.03 11.74 -10.67
C VAL A 211 -5.88 12.06 -11.91
N LEU A 212 -5.61 11.36 -13.01
CA LEU A 212 -6.34 11.50 -14.27
C LEU A 212 -7.54 10.54 -14.33
N ALA A 213 -8.51 10.82 -15.20
CA ALA A 213 -9.61 9.90 -15.48
C ALA A 213 -9.10 8.53 -15.98
N GLU A 214 -9.80 7.45 -15.60
CA GLU A 214 -9.54 6.10 -16.10
C GLU A 214 -9.54 6.06 -17.64
N THR A 215 -8.54 5.44 -18.24
CA THR A 215 -8.49 5.23 -19.70
C THR A 215 -9.37 4.04 -20.12
N SER A 216 -9.73 3.95 -21.39
CA SER A 216 -10.48 2.80 -21.92
C SER A 216 -9.73 1.46 -21.74
N GLU A 217 -8.41 1.47 -21.85
CA GLU A 217 -7.57 0.28 -21.62
C GLU A 217 -7.62 -0.17 -20.16
N ILE A 218 -7.50 0.76 -19.21
CA ILE A 218 -7.60 0.48 -17.77
C ILE A 218 -9.01 0.00 -17.43
N ARG A 219 -10.04 0.63 -18.00
CA ARG A 219 -11.45 0.26 -17.83
C ARG A 219 -11.75 -1.16 -18.28
N GLU A 220 -11.24 -1.58 -19.45
CA GLU A 220 -11.38 -2.96 -19.93
C GLU A 220 -10.67 -3.97 -19.03
N LYS A 221 -9.47 -3.63 -18.56
CA LYS A 221 -8.71 -4.47 -17.62
C LYS A 221 -9.41 -4.61 -16.26
N ASN A 222 -10.20 -3.62 -15.89
CA ASN A 222 -10.96 -3.57 -14.64
C ASN A 222 -12.41 -4.06 -14.77
N ALA A 223 -12.82 -4.51 -15.96
CA ALA A 223 -14.16 -5.04 -16.18
C ALA A 223 -14.32 -6.42 -15.51
N THR A 224 -15.50 -6.69 -14.94
CA THR A 224 -15.87 -8.07 -14.60
C THR A 224 -16.45 -8.73 -15.84
N ILE A 225 -15.91 -9.89 -16.23
CA ILE A 225 -16.28 -10.59 -17.46
C ILE A 225 -16.93 -11.92 -17.10
N ILE A 226 -18.17 -12.12 -17.56
CA ILE A 226 -18.97 -13.31 -17.25
C ILE A 226 -19.50 -13.90 -18.54
N LYS A 227 -19.32 -15.21 -18.70
CA LYS A 227 -19.89 -15.96 -19.83
C LYS A 227 -21.12 -16.72 -19.36
N ILE A 228 -22.29 -16.35 -19.85
CA ILE A 228 -23.57 -16.99 -19.48
C ILE A 228 -24.00 -18.02 -20.51
N TYR A 229 -24.70 -19.05 -20.05
CA TYR A 229 -25.30 -20.09 -20.87
C TYR A 229 -26.82 -20.04 -20.70
N VAL A 230 -27.52 -19.64 -21.77
CA VAL A 230 -28.97 -19.42 -21.77
C VAL A 230 -29.64 -20.58 -22.53
N PRO A 231 -30.25 -21.56 -21.84
CA PRO A 231 -30.77 -22.78 -22.47
C PRO A 231 -32.11 -22.58 -23.18
N SER A 232 -32.88 -21.57 -22.78
CA SER A 232 -34.18 -21.21 -23.33
C SER A 232 -34.36 -19.71 -23.23
N LYS A 233 -35.35 -19.15 -23.93
CA LYS A 233 -35.69 -17.73 -23.81
C LYS A 233 -35.98 -17.38 -22.34
N GLU A 234 -35.13 -16.58 -21.73
CA GLU A 234 -35.16 -16.29 -20.29
C GLU A 234 -34.85 -14.80 -20.06
N LYS A 235 -35.50 -14.24 -19.05
CA LYS A 235 -35.19 -12.89 -18.57
C LYS A 235 -34.14 -13.00 -17.48
N PHE A 236 -32.92 -12.58 -17.78
CA PHE A 236 -31.84 -12.50 -16.81
C PHE A 236 -32.01 -11.24 -15.97
N GLN A 237 -31.89 -11.37 -14.65
CA GLN A 237 -31.95 -10.26 -13.71
C GLN A 237 -30.68 -10.21 -12.88
N ILE A 238 -30.16 -9.00 -12.73
CA ILE A 238 -29.02 -8.68 -11.89
C ILE A 238 -29.56 -7.81 -10.77
N ASN A 239 -29.43 -8.26 -9.52
CA ASN A 239 -29.76 -7.43 -8.39
C ASN A 239 -28.58 -6.53 -8.05
N LEU A 240 -28.90 -5.26 -7.89
CA LEU A 240 -28.03 -4.24 -7.36
C LEU A 240 -28.25 -4.19 -5.84
N PRO A 241 -27.22 -3.85 -5.05
CA PRO A 241 -27.35 -3.85 -3.60
C PRO A 241 -28.41 -2.83 -3.16
N ARG A 242 -29.14 -3.15 -2.09
CA ARG A 242 -30.05 -2.18 -1.46
C ARG A 242 -29.22 -1.06 -0.82
N TYR A 243 -29.66 0.19 -1.02
CA TYR A 243 -29.07 1.38 -0.41
C TYR A 243 -29.39 1.40 1.10
N ASP A 244 -28.79 0.50 1.88
CA ASP A 244 -28.89 0.50 3.34
C ASP A 244 -27.59 1.07 3.91
N TYR A 245 -27.66 2.34 4.33
CA TYR A 245 -26.76 3.08 5.22
C TYR A 245 -25.35 2.49 5.44
N ASN A 246 -24.37 3.18 4.82
CA ASN A 246 -22.90 3.16 5.04
C ASN A 246 -22.03 2.38 4.04
N ARG A 247 -21.17 3.18 3.36
CA ARG A 247 -19.80 2.91 2.86
C ARG A 247 -19.51 2.52 1.40
N TYR A 248 -20.47 2.46 0.49
CA TYR A 248 -20.13 2.30 -0.94
C TYR A 248 -20.93 3.27 -1.81
N ILE A 249 -20.70 4.56 -1.59
CA ILE A 249 -21.13 5.62 -2.51
C ILE A 249 -19.93 5.91 -3.40
N THR A 250 -19.88 5.37 -4.62
CA THR A 250 -19.01 5.94 -5.66
C THR A 250 -19.77 7.12 -6.23
N LYS A 251 -19.37 8.33 -5.82
CA LYS A 251 -20.01 9.57 -6.27
C LYS A 251 -19.80 9.87 -7.76
N GLU A 252 -18.95 9.10 -8.45
CA GLU A 252 -18.82 9.06 -9.91
C GLU A 252 -18.19 7.72 -10.28
N ASN A 253 -18.99 6.80 -10.84
CA ASN A 253 -18.56 5.67 -11.67
C ASN A 253 -19.84 5.01 -12.20
N ASP A 254 -20.24 5.41 -13.41
CA ASP A 254 -21.39 4.85 -14.11
C ASP A 254 -21.32 3.33 -14.17
N LEU A 255 -22.35 2.64 -13.68
CA LEU A 255 -22.53 1.23 -13.97
C LEU A 255 -22.86 1.11 -15.45
N GLU A 256 -21.91 0.61 -16.24
CA GLU A 256 -22.14 0.18 -17.62
C GLU A 256 -22.15 -1.35 -17.67
N ILE A 257 -23.18 -1.89 -18.31
CA ILE A 257 -23.26 -3.31 -18.64
C ILE A 257 -23.26 -3.42 -20.17
N ASP A 258 -22.29 -4.16 -20.69
CA ASP A 258 -22.37 -4.76 -22.02
C ASP A 258 -23.02 -6.13 -21.87
N TRP A 259 -24.21 -6.30 -22.46
CA TRP A 259 -24.98 -7.53 -22.37
C TRP A 259 -24.44 -8.64 -23.31
N GLY A 260 -23.44 -8.35 -24.12
CA GLY A 260 -22.79 -9.33 -24.99
C GLY A 260 -23.59 -9.71 -26.23
N ASP A 261 -24.71 -9.01 -26.50
CA ASP A 261 -25.56 -9.16 -27.68
C ASP A 261 -25.64 -7.87 -28.53
N GLY A 262 -24.73 -6.92 -28.27
CA GLY A 262 -24.71 -5.59 -28.88
C GLY A 262 -25.50 -4.54 -28.12
N ASN A 263 -26.29 -4.92 -27.11
CA ASN A 263 -26.96 -3.96 -26.23
C ASN A 263 -26.05 -3.56 -25.08
N LYS A 264 -26.02 -2.25 -24.81
CA LYS A 264 -25.37 -1.68 -23.63
C LYS A 264 -26.38 -0.95 -22.77
N GLN A 265 -26.20 -0.98 -21.47
CA GLN A 265 -27.05 -0.25 -20.52
C GLN A 265 -26.20 0.48 -19.49
N ASN A 266 -26.43 1.78 -19.36
CA ASN A 266 -25.84 2.61 -18.32
C ASN A 266 -26.86 2.87 -17.21
N LYS A 267 -26.42 2.85 -15.95
CA LYS A 267 -27.28 3.13 -14.80
C LYS A 267 -26.55 4.03 -13.80
N ILE A 268 -27.13 5.20 -13.57
CA ILE A 268 -26.80 6.05 -12.42
C ILE A 268 -27.54 5.48 -11.21
N LEU A 269 -26.79 5.11 -10.16
CA LEU A 269 -27.35 4.62 -8.91
C LEU A 269 -27.77 5.82 -8.05
N SER A 270 -29.06 6.14 -8.04
CA SER A 270 -29.63 7.16 -7.16
C SER A 270 -30.43 6.51 -6.02
N GLU A 271 -30.57 7.24 -4.92
CA GLU A 271 -31.46 6.87 -3.81
C GLU A 271 -32.88 6.60 -4.34
N GLY A 272 -33.48 5.47 -3.94
CA GLY A 272 -34.83 5.06 -4.38
C GLY A 272 -34.94 4.42 -5.77
N SER A 273 -33.85 4.17 -6.49
CA SER A 273 -33.88 3.51 -7.80
C SER A 273 -34.22 2.01 -7.75
N ASN A 274 -34.85 1.47 -8.81
CA ASN A 274 -35.12 0.04 -8.96
C ASN A 274 -33.84 -0.79 -8.75
N TYR A 275 -33.89 -1.74 -7.82
CA TYR A 275 -32.74 -2.54 -7.35
C TYR A 275 -32.33 -3.68 -8.28
N TYR A 276 -32.83 -3.71 -9.52
CA TYR A 276 -32.43 -4.74 -10.47
C TYR A 276 -32.35 -4.20 -11.89
N LEU A 277 -31.39 -4.74 -12.64
CA LEU A 277 -31.29 -4.59 -14.09
C LEU A 277 -31.73 -5.90 -14.71
N SER A 278 -32.40 -5.84 -15.84
CA SER A 278 -32.89 -7.04 -16.49
C SER A 278 -32.71 -6.96 -17.98
N HIS A 279 -32.26 -8.07 -18.56
CA HIS A 279 -32.10 -8.23 -19.99
C HIS A 279 -32.72 -9.56 -20.41
N GLN A 280 -33.42 -9.57 -21.54
CA GLN A 280 -34.03 -10.79 -22.05
C GLN A 280 -33.11 -11.39 -23.10
N TYR A 281 -32.74 -12.65 -22.90
CA TYR A 281 -31.90 -13.39 -23.83
C TYR A 281 -32.72 -14.40 -24.61
N GLU A 282 -32.35 -14.57 -25.87
CA GLU A 282 -32.69 -15.77 -26.64
C GLU A 282 -31.73 -16.92 -26.26
N PRO A 283 -32.04 -18.18 -26.59
CA PRO A 283 -31.14 -19.29 -26.32
C PRO A 283 -29.77 -19.07 -26.96
N GLY A 284 -28.70 -19.20 -26.19
CA GLY A 284 -27.36 -18.90 -26.68
C GLY A 284 -26.30 -18.79 -25.58
N ILE A 285 -25.12 -18.35 -26.01
CA ILE A 285 -23.97 -18.10 -25.14
C ILE A 285 -23.57 -16.64 -25.32
N TYR A 286 -23.48 -15.91 -24.22
CA TYR A 286 -23.19 -14.47 -24.23
C TYR A 286 -22.03 -14.16 -23.29
N THR A 287 -21.22 -13.16 -23.64
CA THR A 287 -20.12 -12.66 -22.80
C THR A 287 -20.47 -11.26 -22.34
N LEU A 288 -20.80 -11.13 -21.06
CA LEU A 288 -21.18 -9.88 -20.44
C LEU A 288 -19.93 -9.20 -19.89
N LYS A 289 -19.90 -7.87 -20.02
CA LYS A 289 -18.88 -7.04 -19.37
C LYS A 289 -19.55 -6.02 -18.46
N PHE A 290 -18.95 -5.91 -17.29
CA PHE A 290 -19.43 -5.09 -16.19
C PHE A 290 -18.36 -4.08 -15.83
N TYR A 291 -18.67 -2.79 -16.02
CA TYR A 291 -17.77 -1.70 -15.71
C TYR A 291 -18.28 -0.92 -14.49
N GLY A 292 -17.36 -0.57 -13.59
CA GLY A 292 -17.65 0.12 -12.33
C GLY A 292 -17.76 -0.78 -11.09
N TYR A 293 -18.14 -0.20 -9.96
CA TYR A 293 -18.31 -0.91 -8.70
C TYR A 293 -19.70 -1.52 -8.62
N ILE A 294 -19.78 -2.84 -8.72
CA ILE A 294 -21.04 -3.57 -8.65
C ILE A 294 -21.00 -4.59 -7.52
N ASN A 295 -21.88 -4.43 -6.54
CA ASN A 295 -22.17 -5.48 -5.58
C ASN A 295 -23.35 -6.30 -6.12
N MET A 296 -23.07 -7.24 -7.04
CA MET A 296 -24.12 -8.04 -7.64
C MET A 296 -24.43 -9.26 -6.78
N SER A 297 -25.72 -9.56 -6.67
CA SER A 297 -26.19 -10.89 -6.30
C SER A 297 -27.01 -11.43 -7.46
N PHE A 298 -26.58 -12.57 -8.02
CA PHE A 298 -27.39 -13.32 -8.96
C PHE A 298 -28.45 -14.09 -8.17
N ASN A 299 -29.61 -13.48 -7.91
CA ASN A 299 -30.74 -14.17 -7.27
C ASN A 299 -31.81 -14.49 -8.30
N ASP A 300 -32.48 -15.62 -8.12
CA ASP A 300 -33.72 -15.94 -8.80
C ASP A 300 -34.83 -14.97 -8.31
N PRO A 301 -35.47 -14.20 -9.21
CA PRO A 301 -36.54 -13.27 -8.85
C PRO A 301 -37.80 -13.93 -8.28
N SER A 302 -37.92 -15.26 -8.34
CA SER A 302 -39.05 -15.98 -7.74
C SER A 302 -38.97 -16.11 -6.21
N ARG A 303 -37.90 -15.65 -5.57
CA ARG A 303 -37.76 -15.74 -4.10
C ARG A 303 -37.13 -14.52 -3.45
N GLY A 304 -37.96 -13.80 -2.69
CA GLY A 304 -37.49 -13.04 -1.54
C GLY A 304 -37.11 -14.00 -0.43
N THR A 305 -35.81 -14.19 -0.17
CA THR A 305 -35.28 -14.45 1.17
C THR A 305 -33.77 -14.33 1.14
N TYR A 306 -33.29 -13.36 1.92
CA TYR A 306 -31.90 -13.11 2.24
C TYR A 306 -31.37 -14.26 3.08
N LEU A 307 -30.25 -14.87 2.69
CA LEU A 307 -29.39 -15.53 3.67
C LEU A 307 -28.58 -14.43 4.35
N PHE A 308 -29.18 -13.79 5.36
CA PHE A 308 -28.37 -13.31 6.46
C PHE A 308 -27.98 -14.55 7.27
N GLU A 309 -26.68 -14.82 7.34
CA GLU A 309 -26.10 -15.74 8.31
C GLU A 309 -26.43 -15.17 9.70
N ASN A 310 -27.59 -15.51 10.25
CA ASN A 310 -27.93 -15.12 11.60
C ASN A 310 -27.03 -15.93 12.52
N GLN A 311 -25.98 -15.30 13.05
CA GLN A 311 -24.99 -15.93 13.93
C GLN A 311 -25.55 -16.33 15.31
N TRP A 312 -26.86 -16.27 15.50
CA TRP A 312 -27.55 -16.74 16.71
C TRP A 312 -28.64 -17.73 16.34
N ASP A 313 -28.32 -19.02 16.39
CA ASP A 313 -29.12 -20.03 17.10
C ASP A 313 -28.47 -21.41 16.93
N GLN A 314 -28.00 -22.00 18.03
CA GLN A 314 -27.47 -23.38 18.05
C GLN A 314 -28.58 -24.45 18.14
N THR A 315 -29.87 -24.08 18.10
CA THR A 315 -30.96 -25.00 18.48
C THR A 315 -32.18 -25.11 17.57
N SER A 316 -32.38 -24.29 16.54
CA SER A 316 -33.51 -24.46 15.62
C SER A 316 -33.17 -25.34 14.40
N SER A 317 -34.05 -26.30 14.12
CA SER A 317 -34.08 -27.07 12.88
C SER A 317 -34.18 -26.12 11.68
N MET A 318 -33.08 -25.90 10.98
CA MET A 318 -33.05 -25.14 9.73
C MET A 318 -33.92 -25.84 8.67
N ASN A 319 -35.10 -25.28 8.41
CA ASN A 319 -35.87 -25.58 7.22
C ASN A 319 -35.19 -24.89 6.04
N TYR A 320 -34.32 -25.62 5.34
CA TYR A 320 -33.81 -25.19 4.04
C TYR A 320 -34.97 -25.22 3.04
N THR A 321 -35.56 -24.07 2.72
CA THR A 321 -36.46 -23.94 1.57
C THR A 321 -35.61 -24.01 0.29
N TRP A 322 -35.38 -25.25 -0.15
CA TRP A 322 -34.63 -25.70 -1.33
C TRP A 322 -34.58 -24.69 -2.47
N ILE A 323 -33.46 -24.01 -2.64
CA ILE A 323 -33.20 -23.12 -3.77
C ILE A 323 -33.44 -23.92 -5.06
N LYS A 324 -34.27 -23.38 -5.96
CA LYS A 324 -34.56 -24.02 -7.25
C LYS A 324 -33.29 -23.99 -8.08
N ASP A 325 -32.97 -25.10 -8.76
CA ASP A 325 -31.76 -25.18 -9.60
C ASP A 325 -31.62 -23.95 -10.51
N PRO A 326 -30.43 -23.35 -10.60
CA PRO A 326 -30.21 -22.18 -11.44
C PRO A 326 -30.55 -22.51 -12.89
N LYS A 327 -31.50 -21.75 -13.46
CA LYS A 327 -31.88 -21.88 -14.88
C LYS A 327 -30.76 -21.42 -15.84
N ILE A 328 -30.00 -20.41 -15.42
CA ILE A 328 -28.84 -19.89 -16.15
C ILE A 328 -27.62 -20.21 -15.31
N VAL A 329 -26.63 -20.83 -15.95
CA VAL A 329 -25.30 -21.08 -15.38
C VAL A 329 -24.29 -20.19 -16.09
N TYR A 330 -23.16 -19.92 -15.45
CA TYR A 330 -22.14 -19.03 -16.02
C TYR A 330 -20.73 -19.33 -15.57
N ASP A 331 -19.77 -18.93 -16.38
CA ASP A 331 -18.35 -18.90 -16.03
C ASP A 331 -17.95 -17.48 -15.66
N ILE A 332 -17.16 -17.33 -14.60
CA ILE A 332 -16.50 -16.06 -14.28
C ILE A 332 -15.12 -16.08 -14.92
N LEU A 333 -14.95 -15.25 -15.94
CA LEU A 333 -13.71 -15.19 -16.72
C LEU A 333 -12.73 -14.16 -16.14
N GLN A 334 -13.25 -13.07 -15.58
CA GLN A 334 -12.41 -12.03 -14.99
C GLN A 334 -13.16 -11.36 -13.85
N PHE A 335 -12.49 -11.22 -12.70
CA PHE A 335 -12.94 -10.32 -11.65
C PHE A 335 -12.40 -8.94 -11.93
N GLY A 336 -13.31 -8.00 -12.10
CA GLY A 336 -12.99 -6.58 -12.16
C GLY A 336 -13.05 -5.93 -10.78
N ARG A 337 -13.42 -4.66 -10.77
CA ARG A 337 -13.62 -3.89 -9.53
C ARG A 337 -14.83 -4.32 -8.73
N ALA A 338 -15.84 -4.88 -9.40
CA ALA A 338 -17.12 -5.26 -8.83
C ALA A 338 -16.96 -6.15 -7.58
N PRO A 339 -17.33 -5.67 -6.38
CA PRO A 339 -17.31 -6.50 -5.17
C PRO A 339 -18.45 -7.52 -5.22
N LEU A 340 -18.23 -8.62 -5.93
CA LEU A 340 -19.18 -9.74 -6.00
C LEU A 340 -19.00 -10.65 -4.80
N GLN A 341 -20.05 -10.81 -4.00
CA GLN A 341 -19.98 -11.58 -2.75
C GLN A 341 -20.73 -12.92 -2.81
N ASN A 342 -21.88 -12.95 -3.49
CA ASN A 342 -22.74 -14.13 -3.54
C ASN A 342 -23.02 -14.51 -4.99
N PHE A 343 -22.65 -15.74 -5.34
CA PHE A 343 -22.77 -16.30 -6.67
C PHE A 343 -23.67 -17.51 -6.62
N TYR A 344 -24.68 -17.53 -7.49
CA TYR A 344 -25.59 -18.65 -7.65
C TYR A 344 -25.40 -19.28 -9.02
N GLY A 345 -25.21 -20.60 -9.11
CA GLY A 345 -25.11 -21.31 -10.40
C GLY A 345 -23.83 -21.09 -11.20
N THR A 346 -22.76 -20.62 -10.58
CA THR A 346 -21.43 -20.58 -11.20
C THR A 346 -21.00 -21.97 -11.61
N LYS A 347 -20.59 -22.12 -12.88
CA LYS A 347 -20.12 -23.37 -13.47
C LYS A 347 -18.60 -23.46 -13.41
N ASN A 348 -17.89 -22.39 -13.77
CA ASN A 348 -16.44 -22.30 -13.68
C ASN A 348 -15.98 -20.90 -13.25
N ILE A 349 -14.74 -20.82 -12.79
CA ILE A 349 -14.05 -19.60 -12.37
C ILE A 349 -12.58 -19.71 -12.81
N LEU A 350 -11.93 -18.64 -13.26
CA LEU A 350 -10.51 -18.69 -13.66
C LEU A 350 -9.54 -18.41 -12.51
N ASP A 351 -9.81 -17.37 -11.71
CA ASP A 351 -9.04 -16.97 -10.53
C ASP A 351 -9.97 -16.23 -9.57
N VAL A 352 -9.55 -16.01 -8.33
CA VAL A 352 -10.22 -15.10 -7.39
C VAL A 352 -9.48 -13.76 -7.32
N PRO A 353 -10.13 -12.64 -6.97
CA PRO A 353 -9.44 -11.36 -6.93
C PRO A 353 -8.55 -11.20 -5.70
N LYS A 354 -7.48 -10.42 -5.86
CA LYS A 354 -6.55 -9.98 -4.80
C LYS A 354 -7.19 -8.93 -3.89
N LYS A 355 -8.20 -9.30 -3.10
CA LYS A 355 -8.89 -8.36 -2.19
C LYS A 355 -9.03 -8.89 -0.76
N LYS A 356 -8.42 -8.19 0.20
CA LYS A 356 -8.33 -8.60 1.62
C LYS A 356 -9.67 -8.68 2.34
N LYS A 357 -10.68 -7.93 1.88
CA LYS A 357 -12.00 -7.81 2.53
C LYS A 357 -13.14 -8.50 1.78
N MET A 358 -12.86 -9.23 0.70
CA MET A 358 -13.91 -9.81 -0.13
C MET A 358 -14.29 -11.21 0.34
N LYS A 359 -15.55 -11.37 0.79
CA LYS A 359 -16.15 -12.67 1.09
C LYS A 359 -16.72 -13.25 -0.20
N LEU A 360 -16.29 -14.46 -0.57
CA LEU A 360 -16.69 -15.14 -1.79
C LEU A 360 -17.58 -16.33 -1.43
N ASN A 361 -18.85 -16.31 -1.81
CA ASN A 361 -19.80 -17.38 -1.54
C ASN A 361 -20.42 -17.90 -2.84
N PHE A 362 -19.98 -19.05 -3.31
CA PHE A 362 -20.56 -19.78 -4.43
C PHE A 362 -21.57 -20.80 -3.90
N SER A 363 -22.86 -20.55 -4.13
CA SER A 363 -23.97 -21.39 -3.69
C SER A 363 -24.61 -22.12 -4.86
N GLU A 364 -24.90 -23.42 -4.70
CA GLU A 364 -25.47 -24.29 -5.75
C GLU A 364 -24.67 -24.21 -7.08
N GLY A 365 -23.36 -24.04 -6.97
CA GLY A 365 -22.45 -24.03 -8.10
C GLY A 365 -22.48 -25.37 -8.85
N LYS A 366 -22.29 -25.30 -10.16
CA LYS A 366 -22.24 -26.44 -11.07
C LYS A 366 -20.80 -26.87 -11.41
N PHE A 367 -19.86 -26.55 -10.51
CA PHE A 367 -18.47 -26.99 -10.61
C PHE A 367 -18.40 -28.52 -10.58
N GLU A 368 -17.74 -29.13 -11.56
CA GLU A 368 -17.37 -30.56 -11.45
C GLU A 368 -16.04 -30.75 -10.70
N THR A 369 -15.12 -29.80 -10.89
CA THR A 369 -13.86 -29.63 -10.19
C THR A 369 -13.58 -28.13 -10.02
N LEU A 370 -12.70 -27.78 -9.09
CA LEU A 370 -12.13 -26.43 -9.00
C LEU A 370 -10.82 -26.33 -9.79
N PRO A 371 -10.47 -25.15 -10.33
CA PRO A 371 -9.19 -24.93 -11.00
C PRO A 371 -8.00 -25.08 -10.03
N ASN A 372 -6.89 -25.58 -10.57
CA ASN A 372 -5.60 -25.51 -9.87
C ASN A 372 -5.17 -24.05 -9.68
N ASN A 373 -4.46 -23.77 -8.59
CA ASN A 373 -3.99 -22.43 -8.24
C ASN A 373 -5.10 -21.36 -8.14
N LEU A 374 -6.35 -21.76 -7.90
CA LEU A 374 -7.50 -20.84 -7.83
C LEU A 374 -7.31 -19.67 -6.86
N LEU A 375 -6.50 -19.84 -5.80
CA LEU A 375 -6.26 -18.82 -4.78
C LEU A 375 -4.88 -18.17 -4.88
N LYS A 376 -4.21 -18.24 -6.05
CA LYS A 376 -2.83 -17.76 -6.24
C LYS A 376 -2.64 -16.30 -5.85
N THR A 377 -3.63 -15.45 -6.11
CA THR A 377 -3.57 -14.01 -5.79
C THR A 377 -4.41 -13.65 -4.55
N TYR A 378 -5.01 -14.63 -3.87
CA TYR A 378 -5.93 -14.37 -2.77
C TYR A 378 -5.20 -13.92 -1.50
N VAL A 379 -5.65 -12.81 -0.91
CA VAL A 379 -5.05 -12.20 0.28
C VAL A 379 -6.00 -12.12 1.49
N GLY A 380 -7.22 -12.67 1.36
CA GLY A 380 -8.18 -12.74 2.46
C GLY A 380 -7.84 -13.83 3.48
N THR A 381 -8.40 -13.71 4.69
CA THR A 381 -8.22 -14.66 5.79
C THR A 381 -9.36 -15.69 5.93
N GLU A 382 -10.47 -15.48 5.23
CA GLU A 382 -11.61 -16.40 5.14
C GLU A 382 -11.55 -17.16 3.82
N ALA A 383 -11.74 -18.48 3.82
CA ALA A 383 -11.76 -19.25 2.58
C ALA A 383 -13.01 -18.94 1.74
N PRO A 384 -12.91 -18.87 0.39
CA PRO A 384 -14.08 -18.85 -0.48
C PRO A 384 -14.98 -20.06 -0.24
N LYS A 385 -16.29 -19.85 -0.07
CA LYS A 385 -17.26 -20.89 0.21
C LYS A 385 -17.85 -21.43 -1.10
N PHE A 386 -17.99 -22.75 -1.20
CA PHE A 386 -18.59 -23.55 -2.27
C PHE A 386 -19.76 -24.37 -1.69
N ILE A 387 -20.80 -23.67 -1.24
CA ILE A 387 -21.94 -24.24 -0.53
C ILE A 387 -22.88 -24.93 -1.51
N ASN A 388 -23.32 -26.14 -1.19
CA ASN A 388 -24.21 -26.98 -1.99
C ASN A 388 -23.76 -27.11 -3.45
N CYS A 389 -22.46 -27.09 -3.73
CA CYS A 389 -21.95 -27.36 -5.07
C CYS A 389 -22.06 -28.87 -5.35
N LYS A 390 -23.28 -29.33 -5.64
CA LYS A 390 -23.65 -30.75 -5.69
C LYS A 390 -23.01 -31.52 -6.83
N GLU A 391 -22.45 -30.83 -7.83
CA GLU A 391 -21.72 -31.45 -8.94
C GLU A 391 -20.22 -31.63 -8.67
N LEU A 392 -19.69 -31.03 -7.60
CA LEU A 392 -18.26 -31.03 -7.28
C LEU A 392 -17.82 -32.43 -6.83
N LYS A 393 -16.92 -33.06 -7.59
CA LYS A 393 -16.48 -34.45 -7.36
C LYS A 393 -15.15 -34.54 -6.63
N THR A 394 -14.22 -33.64 -6.96
CA THR A 394 -12.83 -33.64 -6.48
C THR A 394 -12.36 -32.24 -6.15
N LEU A 395 -11.34 -32.15 -5.30
CA LEU A 395 -10.65 -30.90 -4.97
C LEU A 395 -9.21 -30.97 -5.49
N PRO A 396 -8.66 -29.86 -6.03
CA PRO A 396 -7.23 -29.79 -6.32
C PRO A 396 -6.43 -29.76 -5.02
N ASP A 397 -5.27 -30.40 -5.02
CA ASP A 397 -4.38 -30.52 -3.85
C ASP A 397 -3.71 -29.18 -3.48
N ASP A 398 -3.60 -28.28 -4.45
CA ASP A 398 -3.00 -26.95 -4.32
C ASP A 398 -3.99 -25.85 -3.91
N LEU A 399 -5.27 -26.17 -3.69
CA LEU A 399 -6.36 -25.18 -3.54
C LEU A 399 -6.04 -24.06 -2.55
N PHE A 400 -5.52 -24.39 -1.37
CA PHE A 400 -5.18 -23.42 -0.31
C PHE A 400 -3.68 -23.19 -0.15
N LYS A 401 -2.82 -23.85 -0.95
CA LYS A 401 -1.36 -23.82 -0.81
C LYS A 401 -0.78 -22.41 -0.96
N ASN A 402 -1.35 -21.61 -1.85
CA ASN A 402 -0.91 -20.24 -2.13
C ASN A 402 -1.60 -19.18 -1.25
N ALA A 403 -2.47 -19.59 -0.32
CA ALA A 403 -3.17 -18.71 0.60
C ALA A 403 -2.97 -19.15 2.07
N PRO A 404 -1.71 -19.19 2.56
CA PRO A 404 -1.39 -19.69 3.91
C PRO A 404 -1.98 -18.85 5.04
N GLN A 405 -2.35 -17.59 4.76
CA GLN A 405 -2.97 -16.68 5.72
C GLN A 405 -4.43 -17.03 6.06
N ILE A 406 -5.10 -17.88 5.27
CA ILE A 406 -6.48 -18.29 5.54
C ILE A 406 -6.52 -19.06 6.85
N SER A 407 -7.35 -18.59 7.79
CA SER A 407 -7.55 -19.25 9.09
C SER A 407 -8.98 -19.71 9.36
N GLU A 408 -9.93 -19.27 8.53
CA GLU A 408 -11.36 -19.51 8.66
C GLU A 408 -11.91 -20.33 7.48
N PHE A 409 -12.38 -21.55 7.75
CA PHE A 409 -12.89 -22.54 6.78
C PHE A 409 -14.35 -22.95 7.04
N TRP A 410 -15.10 -22.15 7.80
CA TRP A 410 -16.49 -22.46 8.14
C TRP A 410 -17.37 -22.68 6.90
N SER A 411 -17.97 -23.87 6.81
CA SER A 411 -18.92 -24.27 5.76
C SER A 411 -18.42 -24.20 4.31
N VAL A 412 -17.09 -24.24 4.08
CA VAL A 412 -16.52 -24.06 2.73
C VAL A 412 -17.06 -25.06 1.69
N PHE A 413 -17.24 -26.34 2.01
CA PHE A 413 -17.81 -27.35 1.11
C PHE A 413 -19.11 -27.95 1.67
N PHE A 414 -19.86 -27.18 2.46
CA PHE A 414 -21.11 -27.65 3.05
C PHE A 414 -22.05 -28.16 1.96
N GLY A 415 -22.56 -29.38 2.10
CA GLY A 415 -23.56 -29.95 1.18
C GLY A 415 -23.04 -30.29 -0.22
N CYS A 416 -21.73 -30.39 -0.45
CA CYS A 416 -21.15 -30.90 -1.70
C CYS A 416 -21.39 -32.42 -1.84
N THR A 417 -22.61 -32.81 -2.20
CA THR A 417 -23.06 -34.21 -2.11
C THR A 417 -22.35 -35.21 -3.01
N LYS A 418 -21.70 -34.77 -4.10
CA LYS A 418 -20.92 -35.64 -5.00
C LYS A 418 -19.41 -35.65 -4.71
N LEU A 419 -18.94 -34.89 -3.71
CA LEU A 419 -17.51 -34.83 -3.37
C LEU A 419 -17.07 -36.19 -2.81
N GLN A 420 -16.12 -36.87 -3.48
CA GLN A 420 -15.78 -38.26 -3.18
C GLN A 420 -14.57 -38.43 -2.25
N THR A 421 -13.56 -37.58 -2.44
CA THR A 421 -12.26 -37.66 -1.76
C THR A 421 -11.72 -36.28 -1.40
N ILE A 422 -10.87 -36.21 -0.39
CA ILE A 422 -10.16 -35.00 0.03
C ILE A 422 -8.65 -35.25 -0.11
N PRO A 423 -7.88 -34.35 -0.74
CA PRO A 423 -6.41 -34.45 -0.76
C PRO A 423 -5.81 -34.35 0.65
N GLU A 424 -4.83 -35.18 0.99
CA GLU A 424 -4.18 -35.13 2.32
C GLU A 424 -3.48 -33.78 2.56
N SER A 425 -2.89 -33.18 1.52
CA SER A 425 -2.15 -31.93 1.58
C SER A 425 -3.01 -30.67 1.59
N LEU A 426 -4.35 -30.79 1.57
CA LEU A 426 -5.27 -29.67 1.34
C LEU A 426 -5.04 -28.49 2.31
N PHE A 427 -4.66 -28.75 3.56
CA PHE A 427 -4.41 -27.72 4.59
C PHE A 427 -2.96 -27.60 5.03
N GLU A 428 -2.02 -28.19 4.29
CA GLU A 428 -0.61 -28.32 4.71
C GLU A 428 0.04 -26.97 5.05
N LYS A 429 -0.34 -25.90 4.32
CA LYS A 429 0.22 -24.55 4.48
C LYS A 429 -0.60 -23.63 5.39
N ASN A 430 -1.81 -24.02 5.80
CA ASN A 430 -2.71 -23.20 6.62
C ASN A 430 -2.47 -23.41 8.12
N VAL A 431 -1.23 -23.20 8.57
CA VAL A 431 -0.80 -23.50 9.95
C VAL A 431 -1.55 -22.69 11.01
N GLU A 432 -2.05 -21.52 10.65
CA GLU A 432 -2.83 -20.63 11.53
C GLU A 432 -4.34 -20.95 11.54
N ALA A 433 -4.78 -21.97 10.80
CA ALA A 433 -6.18 -22.35 10.71
C ALA A 433 -6.77 -22.77 12.05
N ASN A 434 -7.86 -22.10 12.43
CA ASN A 434 -8.49 -22.25 13.75
C ASN A 434 -9.97 -22.62 13.69
N ASN A 435 -10.62 -22.51 12.52
CA ASN A 435 -12.04 -22.86 12.38
C ASN A 435 -12.30 -23.67 11.11
N PHE A 436 -12.77 -24.91 11.28
CA PHE A 436 -13.17 -25.85 10.22
C PHE A 436 -14.64 -26.27 10.38
N GLY A 437 -15.43 -25.49 11.12
CA GLY A 437 -16.77 -25.91 11.48
C GLY A 437 -17.68 -26.07 10.26
N LYS A 438 -18.47 -27.15 10.22
CA LYS A 438 -19.34 -27.52 9.10
C LYS A 438 -18.66 -27.66 7.72
N MET A 439 -17.34 -27.60 7.61
CA MET A 439 -16.63 -27.45 6.33
C MET A 439 -17.07 -28.47 5.27
N PHE A 440 -17.23 -29.74 5.64
CA PHE A 440 -17.67 -30.82 4.76
C PHE A 440 -19.03 -31.40 5.18
N SER A 441 -19.78 -30.71 6.04
CA SER A 441 -21.03 -31.27 6.58
C SER A 441 -22.03 -31.51 5.45
N GLY A 442 -22.64 -32.69 5.43
CA GLY A 442 -23.56 -33.11 4.39
C GLY A 442 -22.90 -33.54 3.07
N CYS A 443 -21.58 -33.72 3.00
CA CYS A 443 -20.90 -34.35 1.87
C CYS A 443 -21.18 -35.87 1.86
N VAL A 444 -22.39 -36.25 1.49
CA VAL A 444 -22.85 -37.65 1.54
C VAL A 444 -22.12 -38.58 0.57
N GLY A 445 -21.46 -38.04 -0.46
CA GLY A 445 -20.63 -38.80 -1.41
C GLY A 445 -19.21 -39.07 -0.92
N LEU A 446 -18.78 -38.47 0.19
CA LEU A 446 -17.42 -38.58 0.69
C LEU A 446 -17.20 -39.98 1.28
N GLN A 447 -16.31 -40.77 0.67
CA GLN A 447 -16.12 -42.19 1.02
C GLN A 447 -15.00 -42.42 2.04
N THR A 448 -13.93 -41.64 1.95
CA THR A 448 -12.73 -41.76 2.78
C THR A 448 -12.19 -40.39 3.19
N ILE A 449 -11.48 -40.31 4.31
CA ILE A 449 -10.78 -39.11 4.76
C ILE A 449 -9.32 -39.47 5.02
N PRO A 450 -8.34 -38.67 4.55
CA PRO A 450 -6.93 -38.91 4.86
C PRO A 450 -6.63 -38.77 6.35
N GLU A 451 -5.82 -39.66 6.90
CA GLU A 451 -5.41 -39.63 8.31
C GLU A 451 -4.66 -38.35 8.66
N GLY A 452 -3.81 -37.87 7.74
CA GLY A 452 -2.97 -36.69 7.92
C GLY A 452 -3.64 -35.35 7.64
N LEU A 453 -4.95 -35.30 7.39
CA LEU A 453 -5.63 -34.09 6.89
C LEU A 453 -5.41 -32.84 7.77
N PHE A 454 -5.39 -33.00 9.10
CA PHE A 454 -5.20 -31.89 10.05
C PHE A 454 -3.81 -31.87 10.72
N LYS A 455 -2.81 -32.60 10.20
CA LYS A 455 -1.52 -32.79 10.90
C LYS A 455 -0.80 -31.47 11.24
N ASN A 456 -1.02 -30.41 10.46
CA ASN A 456 -0.39 -29.09 10.63
C ASN A 456 -1.33 -28.04 11.27
N ASN A 457 -2.57 -28.38 11.62
CA ASN A 457 -3.58 -27.40 12.06
C ASN A 457 -3.89 -27.56 13.56
N SER A 458 -2.89 -27.39 14.42
CA SER A 458 -3.00 -27.67 15.87
C SER A 458 -3.99 -26.75 16.62
N ARG A 459 -4.38 -25.62 16.00
CA ARG A 459 -5.37 -24.67 16.51
C ARG A 459 -6.79 -24.93 16.02
N ALA A 460 -6.99 -25.94 15.17
CA ALA A 460 -8.26 -26.19 14.52
C ALA A 460 -9.42 -26.38 15.52
N ASN A 461 -10.59 -25.92 15.11
CA ASN A 461 -11.88 -26.28 15.68
C ASN A 461 -12.66 -27.08 14.63
N THR A 462 -12.93 -28.36 14.92
CA THR A 462 -13.58 -29.29 13.99
C THR A 462 -15.05 -29.53 14.32
N TYR A 463 -15.71 -28.51 14.88
CA TYR A 463 -17.12 -28.58 15.22
C TYR A 463 -17.96 -29.01 14.01
N ILE A 464 -18.55 -30.21 14.09
CA ILE A 464 -19.42 -30.79 13.04
C ILE A 464 -18.83 -30.75 11.62
N THR A 465 -17.50 -30.75 11.48
CA THR A 465 -16.80 -30.63 10.18
C THR A 465 -17.25 -31.67 9.16
N PHE A 466 -17.40 -32.93 9.55
CA PHE A 466 -17.87 -34.03 8.70
C PHE A 466 -19.29 -34.47 9.05
N ALA A 467 -20.07 -33.66 9.76
CA ALA A 467 -21.38 -34.10 10.21
C ALA A 467 -22.28 -34.49 9.03
N ARG A 468 -22.94 -35.65 9.14
CA ARG A 468 -23.82 -36.26 8.13
C ARG A 468 -23.10 -36.62 6.82
N CYS A 469 -21.79 -36.87 6.85
CA CYS A 469 -21.09 -37.54 5.75
C CYS A 469 -21.39 -39.04 5.78
N THR A 470 -22.61 -39.41 5.38
CA THR A 470 -23.08 -40.81 5.43
C THR A 470 -22.43 -41.72 4.39
N GLY A 471 -21.62 -41.19 3.47
CA GLY A 471 -20.83 -41.99 2.54
C GLY A 471 -19.58 -42.61 3.15
N LEU A 472 -19.14 -42.10 4.31
CA LEU A 472 -17.90 -42.55 4.94
C LEU A 472 -18.00 -44.02 5.36
N THR A 473 -17.05 -44.83 4.90
CA THR A 473 -16.98 -46.27 5.22
C THR A 473 -16.12 -46.56 6.46
N TYR A 474 -15.19 -45.66 6.77
CA TYR A 474 -14.29 -45.73 7.92
C TYR A 474 -13.83 -44.34 8.38
N ILE A 475 -13.63 -44.16 9.69
CA ILE A 475 -13.13 -42.91 10.28
C ILE A 475 -11.73 -43.16 10.88
N PRO A 476 -10.66 -42.49 10.40
CA PRO A 476 -9.34 -42.68 10.98
C PRO A 476 -9.27 -42.20 12.44
N LEU A 477 -8.71 -43.02 13.33
CA LEU A 477 -8.68 -42.73 14.77
C LEU A 477 -7.64 -41.66 15.15
N ASN A 478 -6.62 -41.48 14.33
CA ASN A 478 -5.53 -40.51 14.52
C ASN A 478 -5.81 -39.13 13.89
N ILE A 479 -6.90 -38.98 13.12
CA ILE A 479 -7.18 -37.77 12.33
C ILE A 479 -7.24 -36.47 13.15
N LEU A 480 -7.64 -36.55 14.42
CA LEU A 480 -7.77 -35.39 15.31
C LEU A 480 -6.64 -35.29 16.34
N ASN A 481 -5.57 -36.11 16.26
CA ASN A 481 -4.52 -36.15 17.28
C ASN A 481 -3.79 -34.83 17.47
N SER A 482 -3.64 -34.03 16.41
CA SER A 482 -3.04 -32.70 16.44
C SER A 482 -3.93 -31.62 17.07
N ILE A 483 -5.23 -31.90 17.26
CA ILE A 483 -6.26 -30.93 17.64
C ILE A 483 -6.59 -31.06 19.13
N ARG A 484 -6.84 -29.96 19.85
CA ARG A 484 -7.25 -30.02 21.26
C ARG A 484 -8.58 -30.75 21.46
N GLU A 485 -8.73 -31.54 22.52
CA GLU A 485 -9.94 -32.34 22.76
C GLU A 485 -11.23 -31.51 22.82
N SER A 486 -11.19 -30.33 23.45
CA SER A 486 -12.32 -29.38 23.54
C SER A 486 -12.86 -28.94 22.17
N ASN A 487 -12.06 -29.10 21.12
CA ASN A 487 -12.33 -28.63 19.77
C ASN A 487 -12.79 -29.74 18.81
N ARG A 488 -12.92 -30.99 19.28
CA ARG A 488 -13.28 -32.18 18.49
C ARG A 488 -14.79 -32.49 18.50
N LYS A 489 -15.60 -31.57 19.02
CA LYS A 489 -17.01 -31.83 19.33
C LYS A 489 -17.84 -32.08 18.07
N GLY A 490 -18.55 -33.20 18.04
CA GLY A 490 -19.49 -33.54 16.98
C GLY A 490 -18.87 -33.67 15.59
N THR A 491 -17.54 -33.75 15.46
CA THR A 491 -16.84 -33.75 14.17
C THR A 491 -17.42 -34.74 13.18
N PHE A 492 -17.87 -35.92 13.66
CA PHE A 492 -18.47 -36.99 12.85
C PHE A 492 -19.96 -37.22 13.18
N PHE A 493 -20.67 -36.25 13.75
CA PHE A 493 -22.10 -36.37 14.08
C PHE A 493 -22.91 -36.92 12.90
N GLY A 494 -23.59 -38.04 13.06
CA GLY A 494 -24.41 -38.65 12.00
C GLY A 494 -23.65 -39.34 10.86
N CYS A 495 -22.37 -39.68 11.02
CA CYS A 495 -21.61 -40.51 10.06
C CYS A 495 -21.84 -42.01 10.28
N THR A 496 -23.11 -42.42 10.37
CA THR A 496 -23.52 -43.73 10.92
C THR A 496 -23.14 -44.94 10.07
N ASN A 497 -22.78 -44.74 8.80
CA ASN A 497 -22.40 -45.82 7.89
C ASN A 497 -20.92 -46.23 8.01
N ALA A 498 -20.10 -45.47 8.75
CA ALA A 498 -18.73 -45.85 8.99
C ALA A 498 -18.68 -47.11 9.88
N SER A 499 -17.95 -48.12 9.44
CA SER A 499 -17.82 -49.42 10.12
C SER A 499 -17.39 -49.30 11.59
N ASN A 500 -16.59 -48.28 11.92
CA ASN A 500 -16.10 -48.01 13.26
C ASN A 500 -16.85 -46.88 13.99
N TYR A 501 -18.00 -46.41 13.47
CA TYR A 501 -18.77 -45.31 14.07
C TYR A 501 -19.15 -45.59 15.53
N ASN A 502 -19.58 -46.80 15.85
CA ASN A 502 -19.95 -47.13 17.22
C ASN A 502 -18.74 -47.10 18.19
N SER A 503 -17.53 -47.34 17.70
CA SER A 503 -16.29 -47.36 18.49
C SER A 503 -15.58 -46.01 18.63
N ILE A 504 -15.89 -44.99 17.81
CA ILE A 504 -15.24 -43.67 17.98
C ILE A 504 -15.71 -42.96 19.28
N PRO A 505 -14.92 -42.03 19.83
CA PRO A 505 -15.27 -41.30 21.06
C PRO A 505 -16.64 -40.62 21.01
N ALA A 506 -17.37 -40.62 22.13
CA ALA A 506 -18.71 -40.02 22.22
C ALA A 506 -18.71 -38.52 21.88
N ALA A 507 -17.68 -37.78 22.30
CA ALA A 507 -17.50 -36.37 21.99
C ALA A 507 -17.46 -36.09 20.47
N TRP A 508 -16.98 -37.04 19.66
CA TRP A 508 -16.92 -36.89 18.20
C TRP A 508 -18.29 -37.08 17.53
N LYS A 509 -19.22 -37.74 18.23
CA LYS A 509 -20.54 -38.11 17.70
C LYS A 509 -21.68 -37.23 18.20
N ASN A 510 -21.51 -36.49 19.29
CA ASN A 510 -22.57 -35.71 19.93
C ASN A 510 -22.41 -34.20 19.64
N LYS A 511 -23.54 -33.50 19.50
CA LYS A 511 -23.59 -32.05 19.21
C LYS A 511 -23.23 -31.17 20.38
#